data_AF-A0A7Y8CHS4-F1
#
_entry.id   AF-A0A7Y8CHS4-F1
#
_cell.length_a   1.000
_cell.length_b   1.000
_cell.length_c   1.000
_cell.angle_alpha   90.00
_cell.angle_beta   90.00
_cell.angle_gamma   90.00
#
_symmetry.space_group_name_H-M   'P 1'
#
loop_
_entity.id
_entity.type
_entity.pdbx_description
1 polymer ?
#
loop_
_entity_poly.entity_id
_entity_poly.type
_entity_poly.pdbx_seq_one_letter_code
_entity_poly.pdbx_strand_id
1 'polypeptide(L)'
;MLEKLSTTPSLSVGPLRDALPSVLSESLKAVANSPQAFQKIPAQFVSSAAGPGLLYAEAIQAVADRYGVVLGIRAPNPLSASLLREGFSSKNFHVKAKSSSTGPTAGFIPLNPAYSKVASGQVARQQRSIEGALAGGAKAVSLMLSPARVEELLATGHMAARGSGYRAEYPSGASAHFSIDAKGQVFDEAGPVKVLSNPGSDRAITADYDLFSIYPRRAQGDNVRPLRVAPMFVGNACEELRQRARPLLTGQPAFDGAQEHVDMGNIHRFGIAIVQALNREIAGAGYTGGNLVWHNDETGNPFSPGFDARDTPIFFFPRDRGSGETPRPRQVSSREELLALQGQLRGAGFQVEYSPRFGF
;
A
#
# COMPACT_ATOMS: atom_id res chain seq x y z
N MET A 1 -51.27 55.13 -34.08
CA MET A 1 -51.25 54.66 -32.68
C MET A 1 -50.18 53.57 -32.61
N LEU A 2 -48.91 53.99 -32.66
CA LEU A 2 -47.96 54.17 -31.55
C LEU A 2 -47.20 52.87 -31.19
N GLU A 3 -45.92 52.89 -31.56
CA GLU A 3 -44.82 51.97 -31.23
C GLU A 3 -44.42 51.98 -29.74
N LYS A 4 -43.57 50.98 -29.42
CA LYS A 4 -42.56 50.83 -28.34
C LYS A 4 -42.85 49.56 -27.52
N LEU A 5 -41.91 48.74 -27.08
CA LEU A 5 -40.44 48.64 -27.09
C LEU A 5 -40.14 47.25 -26.50
N SER A 6 -39.11 46.53 -26.95
CA SER A 6 -38.19 45.84 -26.01
C SER A 6 -36.97 45.30 -26.74
N THR A 7 -35.82 45.69 -26.20
CA THR A 7 -34.46 45.58 -26.72
C THR A 7 -33.72 44.36 -26.16
N THR A 8 -33.03 43.63 -27.02
CA THR A 8 -31.97 42.66 -26.68
C THR A 8 -30.59 43.32 -26.68
N PRO A 9 -29.67 42.93 -25.78
CA PRO A 9 -28.25 42.98 -26.06
C PRO A 9 -27.61 41.59 -26.05
N SER A 10 -26.92 41.29 -27.14
CA SER A 10 -26.00 40.16 -27.31
C SER A 10 -24.68 40.44 -26.58
N LEU A 11 -24.21 39.51 -25.74
CA LEU A 11 -22.88 39.56 -25.15
C LEU A 11 -21.93 38.58 -25.87
N SER A 12 -20.91 39.16 -26.50
CA SER A 12 -19.80 38.48 -27.15
C SER A 12 -18.86 37.84 -26.12
N VAL A 13 -18.50 36.57 -26.33
CA VAL A 13 -17.46 35.89 -25.56
C VAL A 13 -16.11 36.21 -26.20
N GLY A 14 -15.38 37.17 -25.62
CA GLY A 14 -13.97 37.42 -25.92
C GLY A 14 -13.04 36.41 -25.20
N PRO A 15 -11.80 36.22 -25.67
CA PRO A 15 -10.89 35.25 -25.09
C PRO A 15 -10.29 35.79 -23.78
N LEU A 16 -10.50 35.06 -22.68
CA LEU A 16 -9.81 35.28 -21.41
C LEU A 16 -8.36 34.81 -21.53
N ARG A 17 -7.46 35.75 -21.82
CA ARG A 17 -6.02 35.64 -21.58
C ARG A 17 -5.64 36.36 -20.28
N ASP A 18 -4.85 35.65 -19.50
CA ASP A 18 -3.87 36.08 -18.49
C ASP A 18 -4.33 36.60 -17.11
N ALA A 19 -4.07 35.77 -16.09
CA ALA A 19 -3.31 36.17 -14.89
C ALA A 19 -2.93 34.93 -14.03
N LEU A 20 -1.83 34.25 -14.38
CA LEU A 20 -1.10 33.39 -13.45
C LEU A 20 0.02 34.23 -12.79
N PRO A 21 0.23 34.18 -11.46
CA PRO A 21 1.31 34.91 -10.81
C PRO A 21 2.69 34.49 -11.37
N SER A 22 3.47 35.50 -11.77
CA SER A 22 4.71 35.39 -12.56
C SER A 22 5.85 34.59 -11.91
N VAL A 23 5.77 34.25 -10.63
CA VAL A 23 6.85 33.58 -9.88
C VAL A 23 6.91 32.06 -10.13
N LEU A 24 5.82 31.44 -10.60
CA LEU A 24 5.80 30.00 -10.95
C LEU A 24 6.20 29.72 -12.41
N SER A 25 6.19 30.74 -13.28
CA SER A 25 6.42 30.56 -14.72
C SER A 25 7.89 30.45 -15.12
N GLU A 26 8.80 31.04 -14.33
CA GLU A 26 10.25 31.02 -14.62
C GLU A 26 10.89 29.69 -14.22
N SER A 27 10.40 29.03 -13.17
CA SER A 27 10.88 27.69 -12.76
C SER A 27 10.47 26.56 -13.71
N LEU A 28 9.44 26.77 -14.54
CA LEU A 28 8.95 25.76 -15.50
C LEU A 28 9.53 25.92 -16.91
N LYS A 29 10.09 27.08 -17.25
CA LYS A 29 10.70 27.35 -18.58
C LYS A 29 12.14 26.85 -18.72
N ALA A 30 12.83 26.54 -17.62
CA ALA A 30 14.18 25.98 -17.66
C ALA A 30 14.23 24.48 -18.04
N VAL A 31 13.08 23.82 -18.24
CA VAL A 31 12.99 22.39 -18.60
C VAL A 31 12.38 22.21 -20.00
N ALA A 32 12.75 23.08 -20.94
CA ALA A 32 12.42 22.94 -22.35
C ALA A 32 13.55 22.22 -23.09
N ASN A 33 13.26 20.98 -23.49
CA ASN A 33 13.88 20.15 -24.53
C ASN A 33 15.26 20.58 -25.06
N SER A 34 16.29 19.84 -24.65
CA SER A 34 17.49 19.62 -25.45
C SER A 34 17.71 18.11 -25.60
N PRO A 35 17.85 17.55 -26.82
CA PRO A 35 18.19 16.15 -27.01
C PRO A 35 19.69 15.98 -26.73
N GLN A 36 20.06 15.90 -25.45
CA GLN A 36 21.41 15.56 -25.06
C GLN A 36 21.50 14.06 -24.80
N ALA A 37 22.56 13.46 -25.37
CA ALA A 37 22.91 12.05 -25.25
C ALA A 37 22.78 11.55 -23.82
N PHE A 38 22.27 10.32 -23.67
CA PHE A 38 22.13 9.57 -22.43
C PHE A 38 23.34 9.77 -21.51
N GLN A 39 23.21 10.67 -20.53
CA GLN A 39 24.10 10.67 -19.39
C GLN A 39 23.64 9.55 -18.46
N LYS A 40 24.57 8.63 -18.20
CA LYS A 40 24.44 7.55 -17.22
C LYS A 40 23.77 8.10 -15.96
N ILE A 41 22.81 7.35 -15.40
CA ILE A 41 22.36 7.58 -14.02
C ILE A 41 23.64 7.55 -13.17
N PRO A 42 24.06 8.65 -12.52
CA PRO A 42 25.32 8.66 -11.80
C PRO A 42 25.28 7.62 -10.69
N ALA A 43 26.28 6.74 -10.63
CA ALA A 43 26.47 5.74 -9.58
C ALA A 43 26.78 6.35 -8.19
N GLN A 44 26.53 7.64 -7.98
CA GLN A 44 26.91 8.39 -6.79
C GLN A 44 25.68 8.95 -6.09
N PHE A 45 24.92 8.06 -5.44
CA PHE A 45 24.21 8.31 -4.18
C PHE A 45 24.04 6.95 -3.48
N VAL A 46 25.17 6.31 -3.19
CA VAL A 46 25.22 5.17 -2.28
C VAL A 46 25.24 5.74 -0.87
N SER A 47 24.06 5.94 -0.27
CA SER A 47 24.00 6.07 1.18
C SER A 47 24.01 4.67 1.81
N SER A 48 24.84 4.55 2.83
CA SER A 48 25.24 3.32 3.51
C SER A 48 24.15 2.80 4.46
N ALA A 49 23.63 1.62 4.17
CA ALA A 49 23.25 0.57 5.11
C ALA A 49 23.00 -0.71 4.28
N ALA A 50 23.16 -1.89 4.87
CA ALA A 50 22.76 -3.14 4.23
C ALA A 50 21.37 -2.97 3.58
N GLY A 51 21.21 -3.40 2.32
CA GLY A 51 19.94 -3.24 1.61
C GLY A 51 18.78 -3.78 2.48
N PRO A 52 17.59 -3.15 2.46
CA PRO A 52 16.52 -3.55 3.34
C PRO A 52 16.20 -5.03 3.08
N GLY A 53 16.35 -5.86 4.12
CA GLY A 53 16.16 -7.31 4.09
C GLY A 53 14.70 -7.72 3.87
N LEU A 54 14.10 -7.25 2.77
CA LEU A 54 12.76 -7.59 2.34
C LEU A 54 12.77 -9.06 1.88
N LEU A 55 11.89 -9.86 2.47
CA LEU A 55 11.73 -11.25 2.04
C LEU A 55 11.26 -11.26 0.58
N TYR A 56 11.85 -12.14 -0.24
CA TYR A 56 11.60 -12.23 -1.68
C TYR A 56 12.03 -10.98 -2.51
N ALA A 57 12.94 -10.14 -1.99
CA ALA A 57 13.49 -8.99 -2.72
C ALA A 57 14.03 -9.35 -4.12
N GLU A 58 14.71 -10.50 -4.26
CA GLU A 58 15.26 -10.94 -5.55
C GLU A 58 14.16 -11.27 -6.57
N ALA A 59 13.06 -11.89 -6.13
CA ALA A 59 11.91 -12.16 -6.98
C ALA A 59 11.23 -10.86 -7.44
N ILE A 60 11.11 -9.88 -6.54
CA ILE A 60 10.57 -8.55 -6.87
C ILE A 60 11.50 -7.85 -7.89
N GLN A 61 12.81 -7.91 -7.66
CA GLN A 61 13.81 -7.36 -8.57
C GLN A 61 13.76 -8.02 -9.96
N ALA A 62 13.55 -9.33 -10.04
CA ALA A 62 13.42 -10.04 -11.31
C ALA A 62 12.20 -9.55 -12.12
N VAL A 63 11.10 -9.21 -11.45
CA VAL A 63 9.94 -8.60 -12.12
C VAL A 63 10.25 -7.17 -12.60
N ALA A 64 10.89 -6.35 -11.76
CA ALA A 64 11.31 -5.00 -12.15
C ALA A 64 12.18 -5.05 -13.42
N ASP A 65 13.18 -5.93 -13.44
CA ASP A 65 14.06 -6.17 -14.58
C ASP A 65 13.28 -6.64 -15.83
N ARG A 66 12.44 -7.67 -15.68
CA ARG A 66 11.69 -8.28 -16.79
C ARG A 66 10.77 -7.29 -17.50
N TYR A 67 10.06 -6.46 -16.73
CA TYR A 67 9.08 -5.53 -17.28
C TYR A 67 9.65 -4.13 -17.54
N GLY A 68 10.88 -3.86 -17.09
CA GLY A 68 11.53 -2.55 -17.25
C GLY A 68 10.85 -1.45 -16.44
N VAL A 69 10.30 -1.79 -15.28
CA VAL A 69 9.48 -0.91 -14.42
C VAL A 69 10.21 -0.63 -13.10
N VAL A 70 9.96 0.53 -12.50
CA VAL A 70 10.31 0.74 -11.08
C VAL A 70 9.13 0.31 -10.22
N LEU A 71 9.40 -0.57 -9.25
CA LEU A 71 8.40 -1.06 -8.31
C LEU A 71 8.66 -0.47 -6.93
N GLY A 72 7.66 0.17 -6.33
CA GLY A 72 7.68 0.56 -4.94
C GLY A 72 6.87 -0.44 -4.11
N ILE A 73 7.45 -0.96 -3.03
CA ILE A 73 6.78 -1.86 -2.07
C ILE A 73 6.80 -1.19 -0.70
N ARG A 74 5.66 -1.12 -0.01
CA ARG A 74 5.66 -0.68 1.39
C ARG A 74 6.41 -1.68 2.25
N ALA A 75 7.25 -1.22 3.17
CA ALA A 75 7.95 -2.15 4.03
C ALA A 75 6.92 -2.95 4.84
N PRO A 76 6.87 -4.29 4.71
CA PRO A 76 5.96 -5.10 5.48
C PRO A 76 6.39 -5.08 6.95
N ASN A 77 5.45 -5.41 7.85
CA ASN A 77 5.78 -5.59 9.26
C ASN A 77 6.87 -6.66 9.40
N PRO A 78 8.02 -6.38 10.05
CA PRO A 78 9.09 -7.38 10.23
C PRO A 78 8.60 -8.68 10.88
N LEU A 79 7.60 -8.60 11.76
CA LEU A 79 7.01 -9.76 12.43
C LEU A 79 6.22 -10.68 11.50
N SER A 80 5.89 -10.23 10.30
CA SER A 80 5.26 -11.07 9.27
C SER A 80 6.30 -11.82 8.45
N ALA A 81 7.57 -11.42 8.44
CA ALA A 81 8.59 -12.06 7.61
C ALA A 81 8.83 -13.53 8.02
N SER A 82 8.92 -13.85 9.31
CA SER A 82 9.03 -15.24 9.78
C SER A 82 7.76 -16.05 9.47
N LEU A 83 6.58 -15.47 9.68
CA LEU A 83 5.31 -16.12 9.34
C LEU A 83 5.20 -16.44 7.84
N LEU A 84 5.64 -15.53 6.98
CA LEU A 84 5.67 -15.77 5.53
C LEU A 84 6.69 -16.86 5.14
N ARG A 85 7.82 -16.97 5.85
CA ARG A 85 8.77 -18.08 5.67
C ARG A 85 8.20 -19.42 6.13
N GLU A 86 7.41 -19.43 7.21
CA GLU A 86 6.67 -20.60 7.69
C GLU A 86 5.51 -21.00 6.74
N GLY A 87 5.23 -20.21 5.70
CA GLY A 87 4.22 -20.51 4.69
C GLY A 87 2.80 -20.17 5.10
N PHE A 88 2.62 -19.27 6.09
CA PHE A 88 1.30 -18.69 6.35
C PHE A 88 0.83 -17.87 5.15
N SER A 89 -0.47 -17.95 4.87
CA SER A 89 -1.08 -17.14 3.81
C SER A 89 -1.11 -15.66 4.21
N SER A 90 -0.99 -14.75 3.25
CA SER A 90 -1.27 -13.34 3.50
C SER A 90 -2.75 -13.03 3.32
N LYS A 91 -3.25 -12.00 3.99
CA LYS A 91 -4.64 -11.55 3.87
C LYS A 91 -4.95 -11.14 2.42
N ASN A 92 -6.14 -11.47 1.94
CA ASN A 92 -6.58 -11.01 0.63
C ASN A 92 -7.12 -9.57 0.68
N PHE A 93 -7.48 -9.04 -0.49
CA PHE A 93 -8.02 -7.69 -0.63
C PHE A 93 -9.27 -7.43 0.22
N HIS A 94 -10.12 -8.43 0.46
CA HIS A 94 -11.40 -8.28 1.14
C HIS A 94 -11.29 -8.22 2.67
N VAL A 95 -10.22 -8.75 3.26
CA VAL A 95 -10.00 -8.69 4.71
C VAL A 95 -9.44 -7.32 5.11
N LYS A 96 -10.33 -6.43 5.58
CA LYS A 96 -9.95 -5.06 6.00
C LYS A 96 -9.52 -4.95 7.48
N ALA A 97 -9.71 -6.02 8.25
CA ALA A 97 -9.30 -6.10 9.65
C ALA A 97 -7.78 -5.95 9.81
N LYS A 98 -7.36 -5.27 10.88
CA LYS A 98 -5.94 -4.99 11.16
C LYS A 98 -5.29 -6.14 11.92
N SER A 99 -4.02 -6.41 11.58
CA SER A 99 -3.18 -7.36 12.30
C SER A 99 -2.81 -6.87 13.71
N SER A 100 -2.28 -7.77 14.53
CA SER A 100 -1.61 -7.44 15.79
C SER A 100 -0.16 -7.02 15.59
N SER A 101 0.35 -6.21 16.52
CA SER A 101 1.76 -5.81 16.61
C SER A 101 2.50 -6.41 17.80
N THR A 102 1.84 -7.19 18.67
CA THR A 102 2.41 -7.66 19.94
C THR A 102 1.71 -8.93 20.45
N GLY A 103 2.30 -9.55 21.47
CA GLY A 103 1.85 -10.80 22.08
C GLY A 103 1.93 -12.01 21.16
N PRO A 104 1.34 -13.14 21.59
CA PRO A 104 1.23 -14.35 20.77
C PRO A 104 0.55 -14.09 19.41
N THR A 105 -0.35 -13.09 19.35
CA THR A 105 -1.11 -12.77 18.14
C THR A 105 -0.32 -11.92 17.14
N ALA A 106 0.88 -11.46 17.47
CA ALA A 106 1.67 -10.54 16.65
C ALA A 106 1.85 -11.06 15.21
N GLY A 107 1.55 -10.21 14.23
CA GLY A 107 1.59 -10.56 12.81
C GLY A 107 0.33 -11.26 12.28
N PHE A 108 -0.57 -11.77 13.13
CA PHE A 108 -1.86 -12.34 12.73
C PHE A 108 -3.00 -11.33 12.85
N ILE A 109 -4.20 -11.71 12.38
CA ILE A 109 -5.43 -10.92 12.53
C ILE A 109 -6.32 -11.58 13.59
N PRO A 110 -6.26 -11.14 14.87
CA PRO A 110 -7.02 -11.77 15.94
C PRO A 110 -8.51 -11.47 15.86
N LEU A 111 -9.31 -12.44 16.30
CA LEU A 111 -10.77 -12.31 16.38
C LEU A 111 -11.18 -11.38 17.53
N ASN A 112 -10.41 -11.36 18.62
CA ASN A 112 -10.57 -10.34 19.65
C ASN A 112 -9.99 -9.01 19.12
N PRO A 113 -10.84 -7.99 18.86
CA PRO A 113 -10.39 -6.74 18.25
C PRO A 113 -9.37 -5.98 19.11
N ALA A 114 -9.42 -6.18 20.43
CA ALA A 114 -8.50 -5.54 21.37
C ALA A 114 -7.06 -6.07 21.26
N TYR A 115 -6.86 -7.26 20.67
CA TYR A 115 -5.54 -7.84 20.45
C TYR A 115 -4.89 -7.39 19.13
N SER A 116 -5.49 -6.45 18.40
CA SER A 116 -4.89 -5.90 17.17
C SER A 116 -4.04 -4.65 17.44
N LYS A 117 -3.41 -4.10 16.39
CA LYS A 117 -2.61 -2.87 16.47
C LYS A 117 -3.42 -1.57 16.59
N VAL A 118 -4.74 -1.66 16.73
CA VAL A 118 -5.62 -0.49 16.78
C VAL A 118 -5.61 0.14 18.17
N ALA A 119 -5.76 1.46 18.22
CA ALA A 119 -5.92 2.18 19.48
C ALA A 119 -7.30 1.91 20.11
N SER A 120 -7.47 2.23 21.39
CA SER A 120 -8.72 2.01 22.15
C SER A 120 -9.98 2.54 21.44
N GLY A 121 -9.91 3.77 20.91
CA GLY A 121 -11.02 4.41 20.17
C GLY A 121 -11.36 3.76 18.81
N GLN A 122 -10.58 2.78 18.35
CA GLN A 122 -10.76 2.13 17.05
C GLN A 122 -11.24 0.67 17.17
N VAL A 123 -11.35 0.13 18.38
CA VAL A 123 -11.74 -1.28 18.64
C VAL A 123 -13.10 -1.62 18.01
N ALA A 124 -14.11 -0.74 18.12
CA ALA A 124 -15.41 -0.98 17.51
C ALA A 124 -15.36 -1.01 15.96
N ARG A 125 -14.50 -0.20 15.35
CA ARG A 125 -14.28 -0.24 13.88
C ARG A 125 -13.57 -1.52 13.47
N GLN A 126 -12.62 -1.97 14.27
CA GLN A 126 -11.93 -3.24 14.06
C GLN A 126 -12.92 -4.41 14.16
N GLN A 127 -13.79 -4.42 15.16
CA GLN A 127 -14.83 -5.44 15.33
C GLN A 127 -15.71 -5.55 14.07
N ARG A 128 -16.23 -4.43 13.55
CA ARG A 128 -16.99 -4.41 12.29
C ARG A 128 -16.20 -4.95 11.09
N SER A 129 -14.89 -4.69 11.05
CA SER A 129 -14.03 -5.18 9.97
C SER A 129 -13.82 -6.71 10.05
N ILE A 130 -13.78 -7.25 11.27
CA ILE A 130 -13.71 -8.69 11.53
C ILE A 130 -15.03 -9.36 11.15
N GLU A 131 -16.17 -8.81 11.60
CA GLU A 131 -17.51 -9.30 11.24
C GLU A 131 -17.73 -9.28 9.72
N GLY A 132 -17.32 -8.20 9.05
CA GLY A 132 -17.37 -8.12 7.59
C GLY A 132 -16.53 -9.20 6.90
N ALA A 133 -15.33 -9.51 7.42
CA ALA A 133 -14.50 -10.58 6.88
C ALA A 133 -15.16 -11.96 7.05
N LEU A 134 -15.73 -12.24 8.23
CA LEU A 134 -16.46 -13.48 8.51
C LEU A 134 -17.70 -13.62 7.61
N ALA A 135 -18.48 -12.56 7.45
CA ALA A 135 -19.62 -12.52 6.53
C ALA A 135 -19.19 -12.73 5.06
N GLY A 136 -17.98 -12.28 4.71
CA GLY A 136 -17.33 -12.53 3.43
C GLY A 136 -16.72 -13.93 3.27
N GLY A 137 -16.92 -14.82 4.24
CA GLY A 137 -16.50 -16.23 4.17
C GLY A 137 -15.15 -16.54 4.84
N ALA A 138 -14.48 -15.58 5.46
CA ALA A 138 -13.32 -15.85 6.32
C ALA A 138 -13.74 -16.75 7.50
N LYS A 139 -12.81 -17.55 8.02
CA LYS A 139 -13.07 -18.41 9.18
C LYS A 139 -12.26 -17.97 10.39
N ALA A 140 -12.77 -18.29 11.58
CA ALA A 140 -12.04 -18.20 12.82
C ALA A 140 -11.28 -19.51 13.07
N VAL A 141 -9.96 -19.47 13.00
CA VAL A 141 -9.08 -20.64 13.20
C VAL A 141 -8.31 -20.50 14.50
N SER A 142 -7.97 -21.61 15.15
CA SER A 142 -7.14 -21.57 16.35
C SER A 142 -5.74 -21.07 16.02
N LEU A 143 -5.22 -20.17 16.84
CA LEU A 143 -3.85 -19.70 16.72
C LEU A 143 -2.89 -20.80 17.15
N MET A 144 -2.00 -21.18 16.22
CA MET A 144 -0.93 -22.15 16.42
C MET A 144 0.41 -21.45 16.21
N LEU A 145 1.32 -21.57 17.16
CA LEU A 145 2.67 -21.02 17.09
C LEU A 145 3.71 -22.13 17.09
N SER A 146 4.69 -22.02 16.20
CA SER A 146 5.88 -22.86 16.25
C SER A 146 6.75 -22.48 17.45
N PRO A 147 7.58 -23.41 17.98
CA PRO A 147 8.55 -23.07 19.03
C PRO A 147 9.48 -21.91 18.63
N ALA A 148 9.94 -21.91 17.37
CA ALA A 148 10.76 -20.83 16.83
C ALA A 148 10.05 -19.47 16.86
N ARG A 149 8.74 -19.43 16.58
CA ARG A 149 7.95 -18.20 16.68
C ARG A 149 7.81 -17.72 18.12
N VAL A 150 7.64 -18.63 19.08
CA VAL A 150 7.59 -18.29 20.52
C VAL A 150 8.92 -17.66 20.95
N GLU A 151 10.05 -18.28 20.59
CA GLU A 151 11.38 -17.76 20.86
C GLU A 151 11.61 -16.39 20.23
N GLU A 152 11.22 -16.20 18.95
CA GLU A 152 11.31 -14.91 18.27
C GLU A 152 10.54 -13.82 19.02
N LEU A 153 9.29 -14.08 19.41
CA LEU A 153 8.45 -13.10 20.10
C LEU A 153 9.00 -12.73 21.48
N LEU A 154 9.60 -13.68 22.20
CA LEU A 154 10.29 -13.43 23.47
C LEU A 154 11.57 -12.61 23.25
N ALA A 155 12.43 -13.03 22.31
CA ALA A 155 13.71 -12.39 22.04
C ALA A 155 13.55 -10.94 21.52
N THR A 156 12.50 -10.69 20.76
CA THR A 156 12.17 -9.36 20.21
C THR A 156 11.34 -8.50 21.17
N GLY A 157 10.97 -9.01 22.35
CA GLY A 157 10.22 -8.27 23.36
C GLY A 157 8.74 -8.03 23.02
N HIS A 158 8.21 -8.66 21.98
CA HIS A 158 6.79 -8.60 21.65
C HIS A 158 5.93 -9.47 22.59
N MET A 159 6.54 -10.38 23.32
CA MET A 159 5.89 -11.23 24.31
C MET A 159 6.79 -11.37 25.54
N ALA A 160 6.21 -11.40 26.74
CA ALA A 160 6.98 -11.58 27.97
C ALA A 160 6.56 -12.86 28.70
N ALA A 161 7.53 -13.67 29.14
CA ALA A 161 7.25 -14.79 30.03
C ALA A 161 6.86 -14.30 31.43
N ARG A 162 5.77 -14.84 32.00
CA ARG A 162 5.27 -14.52 33.35
C ARG A 162 4.69 -15.76 34.01
N GLY A 163 5.36 -16.24 35.06
CA GLY A 163 4.99 -17.47 35.75
C GLY A 163 5.06 -18.67 34.80
N SER A 164 3.98 -19.44 34.73
CA SER A 164 3.84 -20.59 33.82
C SER A 164 3.33 -20.23 32.41
N GLY A 165 3.19 -18.94 32.08
CA GLY A 165 2.67 -18.51 30.78
C GLY A 165 3.30 -17.21 30.29
N TYR A 166 2.54 -16.47 29.51
CA TYR A 166 3.00 -15.30 28.77
C TYR A 166 2.07 -14.11 28.98
N ARG A 167 2.59 -12.89 28.86
CA ARG A 167 1.81 -11.66 28.94
C ARG A 167 2.08 -10.77 27.75
N ALA A 168 1.04 -10.05 27.31
CA ALA A 168 1.16 -9.00 26.31
C ALA A 168 0.28 -7.79 26.67
N GLU A 169 0.75 -6.61 26.29
CA GLU A 169 0.04 -5.35 26.41
C GLU A 169 -0.20 -4.79 25.01
N TYR A 170 -1.47 -4.50 24.71
CA TYR A 170 -1.91 -4.10 23.38
C TYR A 170 -2.15 -2.59 23.30
N PRO A 171 -2.04 -1.96 22.10
CA PRO A 171 -2.29 -0.53 21.92
C PRO A 171 -3.71 -0.07 22.28
N SER A 172 -4.66 -1.01 22.37
CA SER A 172 -6.02 -0.78 22.86
C SER A 172 -6.10 -0.49 24.36
N GLY A 173 -5.01 -0.73 25.11
CA GLY A 173 -4.97 -0.74 26.58
C GLY A 173 -5.26 -2.12 27.18
N ALA A 174 -5.60 -3.12 26.36
CA ALA A 174 -5.82 -4.48 26.84
C ALA A 174 -4.50 -5.11 27.30
N SER A 175 -4.54 -5.78 28.46
CA SER A 175 -3.48 -6.64 28.96
C SER A 175 -4.05 -8.03 29.13
N ALA A 176 -3.37 -9.05 28.62
CA ALA A 176 -3.85 -10.43 28.69
C ALA A 176 -2.72 -11.40 29.06
N HIS A 177 -3.08 -12.44 29.81
CA HIS A 177 -2.23 -13.61 30.05
C HIS A 177 -2.58 -14.71 29.04
N PHE A 178 -1.55 -15.42 28.61
CA PHE A 178 -1.66 -16.47 27.62
C PHE A 178 -0.93 -17.73 28.08
N SER A 179 -1.45 -18.88 27.68
CA SER A 179 -0.74 -20.16 27.74
C SER A 179 -0.61 -20.74 26.35
N ILE A 180 0.44 -21.54 26.14
CA ILE A 180 0.69 -22.23 24.87
C ILE A 180 0.87 -23.70 25.22
N ASP A 181 0.05 -24.57 24.61
CA ASP A 181 0.14 -26.01 24.87
C ASP A 181 1.32 -26.66 24.13
N ALA A 182 1.53 -27.96 24.36
CA ALA A 182 2.61 -28.72 23.73
C ALA A 182 2.48 -28.82 22.19
N LYS A 183 1.30 -28.56 21.62
CA LYS A 183 1.06 -28.52 20.17
C LYS A 183 1.26 -27.12 19.59
N GLY A 184 1.53 -26.12 20.43
CA GLY A 184 1.67 -24.73 20.03
C GLY A 184 0.35 -23.95 19.99
N GLN A 185 -0.76 -24.53 20.44
CA GLN A 185 -2.05 -23.84 20.45
C GLN A 185 -2.07 -22.78 21.56
N VAL A 186 -2.50 -21.57 21.22
CA VAL A 186 -2.54 -20.43 22.14
C VAL A 186 -3.91 -20.32 22.82
N PHE A 187 -3.90 -20.08 24.12
CA PHE A 187 -5.09 -19.88 24.95
C PHE A 187 -4.98 -18.58 25.75
N ASP A 188 -6.10 -17.91 25.94
CA ASP A 188 -6.30 -16.85 26.94
C ASP A 188 -7.35 -17.29 27.97
N GLU A 189 -7.80 -16.37 28.83
CA GLU A 189 -8.84 -16.65 29.85
C GLU A 189 -10.18 -17.10 29.26
N ALA A 190 -10.50 -16.71 28.03
CA ALA A 190 -11.72 -17.08 27.33
C ALA A 190 -11.60 -18.41 26.57
N GLY A 191 -10.40 -19.01 26.52
CA GLY A 191 -10.12 -20.29 25.87
C GLY A 191 -9.19 -20.14 24.66
N PRO A 192 -9.32 -20.99 23.62
CA PRO A 192 -8.45 -20.92 22.44
C PRO A 192 -8.50 -19.54 21.75
N VAL A 193 -7.35 -18.91 21.61
CA VAL A 193 -7.22 -17.66 20.86
C VAL A 193 -7.50 -17.95 19.39
N LYS A 194 -8.42 -17.18 18.80
CA LYS A 194 -8.80 -17.29 17.39
C LYS A 194 -8.21 -16.15 16.55
N VAL A 195 -7.81 -16.49 15.34
CA VAL A 195 -7.35 -15.56 14.29
C VAL A 195 -8.13 -15.82 13.00
N LEU A 196 -8.16 -14.85 12.10
CA LEU A 196 -8.83 -15.00 10.81
C LEU A 196 -8.00 -15.86 9.84
N SER A 197 -8.71 -16.48 8.90
CA SER A 197 -8.19 -17.03 7.64
C SER A 197 -8.72 -16.24 6.44
N ASN A 198 -8.23 -16.54 5.22
CA ASN A 198 -8.91 -16.11 4.00
C ASN A 198 -10.15 -16.99 3.73
N PRO A 199 -11.16 -16.47 3.00
CA PRO A 199 -12.28 -17.28 2.53
C PRO A 199 -11.82 -18.55 1.80
N GLY A 200 -12.43 -19.69 2.15
CA GLY A 200 -12.08 -21.00 1.58
C GLY A 200 -10.78 -21.63 2.12
N SER A 201 -10.09 -20.99 3.07
CA SER A 201 -8.87 -21.52 3.71
C SER A 201 -9.06 -21.74 5.21
N ASP A 202 -8.38 -22.75 5.75
CA ASP A 202 -8.28 -23.03 7.19
C ASP A 202 -6.93 -22.59 7.77
N ARG A 203 -6.10 -21.88 6.99
CA ARG A 203 -4.81 -21.35 7.43
C ARG A 203 -4.96 -19.93 7.93
N ALA A 204 -4.37 -19.64 9.08
CA ALA A 204 -4.30 -18.28 9.62
C ALA A 204 -3.61 -17.35 8.62
N ILE A 205 -4.03 -16.09 8.59
CA ILE A 205 -3.47 -15.08 7.68
C ILE A 205 -2.58 -14.06 8.38
N THR A 206 -1.54 -13.63 7.67
CA THR A 206 -0.62 -12.54 8.05
C THR A 206 -0.68 -11.39 7.04
N ALA A 207 0.21 -10.41 7.17
CA ALA A 207 0.30 -9.27 6.27
C ALA A 207 0.70 -9.67 4.84
N ASP A 208 0.13 -8.97 3.88
CA ASP A 208 0.45 -8.96 2.47
C ASP A 208 1.53 -7.91 2.14
N TYR A 209 1.97 -7.93 0.88
CA TYR A 209 2.88 -6.93 0.34
C TYR A 209 2.07 -5.88 -0.42
N ASP A 210 1.92 -4.73 0.21
CA ASP A 210 1.25 -3.58 -0.37
C ASP A 210 2.19 -2.90 -1.39
N LEU A 211 1.73 -2.79 -2.64
CA LEU A 211 2.42 -2.00 -3.65
C LEU A 211 2.30 -0.51 -3.30
N PHE A 212 3.44 0.17 -3.20
CA PHE A 212 3.48 1.63 -3.11
C PHE A 212 3.27 2.27 -4.49
N SER A 213 3.96 1.76 -5.51
CA SER A 213 3.88 2.33 -6.86
C SER A 213 4.30 1.35 -7.95
N ILE A 214 3.72 1.52 -9.14
CA ILE A 214 4.23 0.95 -10.38
C ILE A 214 4.60 2.10 -11.32
N TYR A 215 5.88 2.34 -11.58
CA TYR A 215 6.33 3.37 -12.51
C TYR A 215 6.87 2.74 -13.80
N PRO A 216 6.05 2.66 -14.85
CA PRO A 216 6.48 2.15 -16.14
C PRO A 216 7.41 3.13 -16.87
N ARG A 217 8.09 2.66 -17.93
CA ARG A 217 8.67 3.59 -18.91
C ARG A 217 7.55 4.40 -19.57
N ARG A 218 7.82 5.63 -20.02
CA ARG A 218 6.82 6.45 -20.74
C ARG A 218 6.18 5.73 -21.94
N ALA A 219 6.97 4.94 -22.67
CA ALA A 219 6.46 4.13 -23.79
C ALA A 219 5.48 3.01 -23.38
N GLN A 220 5.41 2.68 -22.08
CA GLN A 220 4.53 1.67 -21.50
C GLN A 220 3.44 2.29 -20.61
N GLY A 221 3.36 3.63 -20.54
CA GLY A 221 2.62 4.31 -19.48
C GLY A 221 1.20 4.74 -19.84
N ASP A 222 0.67 4.32 -20.99
CA ASP A 222 -0.78 4.40 -21.25
C ASP A 222 -1.51 3.27 -20.51
N ASN A 223 -1.67 3.45 -19.20
CA ASN A 223 -2.21 2.47 -18.26
C ASN A 223 -3.43 3.04 -17.54
N VAL A 224 -4.50 3.29 -18.29
CA VAL A 224 -5.72 3.88 -17.75
C VAL A 224 -6.33 3.00 -16.67
N ARG A 225 -6.51 3.58 -15.47
CA ARG A 225 -7.23 2.95 -14.35
C ARG A 225 -8.74 3.04 -14.58
N PRO A 226 -9.53 2.05 -14.14
CA PRO A 226 -10.98 2.10 -14.31
C PRO A 226 -11.65 3.30 -13.64
N LEU A 227 -11.18 3.69 -12.45
CA LEU A 227 -11.70 4.82 -11.69
C LEU A 227 -10.66 5.94 -11.59
N ARG A 228 -11.12 7.18 -11.75
CA ARG A 228 -10.36 8.37 -11.39
C ARG A 228 -10.28 8.46 -9.87
N VAL A 229 -9.06 8.58 -9.35
CA VAL A 229 -8.85 8.80 -7.91
C VAL A 229 -9.36 10.19 -7.57
N ALA A 230 -10.41 10.24 -6.76
CA ALA A 230 -11.02 11.49 -6.36
C ALA A 230 -10.09 12.28 -5.40
N PRO A 231 -10.06 13.62 -5.53
CA PRO A 231 -9.37 14.48 -4.57
C PRO A 231 -9.90 14.28 -3.15
N MET A 232 -9.16 14.78 -2.15
CA MET A 232 -9.60 14.81 -0.76
C MET A 232 -9.55 16.22 -0.20
N PHE A 233 -10.39 16.48 0.82
CA PHE A 233 -10.24 17.69 1.60
C PHE A 233 -8.92 17.64 2.39
N VAL A 234 -8.19 18.75 2.33
CA VAL A 234 -7.04 19.01 3.19
C VAL A 234 -7.54 19.90 4.33
N GLY A 235 -7.34 19.46 5.58
CA GLY A 235 -7.77 20.18 6.77
C GLY A 235 -9.25 19.94 7.16
N ASN A 236 -9.75 20.79 8.06
CA ASN A 236 -11.10 20.67 8.60
C ASN A 236 -12.11 21.34 7.66
N ALA A 237 -12.88 20.52 6.93
CA ALA A 237 -14.07 20.98 6.22
C ALA A 237 -15.33 20.75 7.08
N CYS A 238 -16.23 21.73 7.14
CA CYS A 238 -17.54 21.55 7.76
C CYS A 238 -18.39 20.53 6.97
N GLU A 239 -19.40 19.98 7.61
CA GLU A 239 -20.20 18.90 7.03
C GLU A 239 -20.98 19.38 5.78
N GLU A 240 -21.41 20.63 5.76
CA GLU A 240 -22.11 21.25 4.62
C GLU A 240 -21.19 21.30 3.39
N LEU A 241 -19.92 21.68 3.57
CA LEU A 241 -18.93 21.67 2.48
C LEU A 241 -18.65 20.24 2.01
N ARG A 242 -18.58 19.27 2.93
CA ARG A 242 -18.41 17.85 2.56
C ARG A 242 -19.57 17.33 1.73
N GLN A 243 -20.80 17.68 2.10
CA GLN A 243 -21.99 17.29 1.34
C GLN A 243 -22.01 17.92 -0.05
N ARG A 244 -21.70 19.21 -0.17
CA ARG A 244 -21.64 19.92 -1.45
C ARG A 244 -20.55 19.38 -2.37
N ALA A 245 -19.39 19.03 -1.83
CA ALA A 245 -18.27 18.48 -2.60
C ALA A 245 -18.37 16.98 -2.86
N ARG A 246 -19.34 16.28 -2.29
CA ARG A 246 -19.49 14.82 -2.41
C ARG A 246 -19.37 14.29 -3.85
N PRO A 247 -19.96 14.92 -4.89
CA PRO A 247 -19.80 14.45 -6.28
C PRO A 247 -18.37 14.51 -6.81
N LEU A 248 -17.55 15.44 -6.27
CA LEU A 248 -16.14 15.61 -6.61
C LEU A 248 -15.24 14.65 -5.82
N LEU A 249 -15.70 14.17 -4.66
CA LEU A 249 -14.98 13.25 -3.78
C LEU A 249 -15.28 11.77 -4.05
N THR A 250 -16.30 11.48 -4.85
CA THR A 250 -16.60 10.12 -5.32
C THR A 250 -15.78 9.82 -6.57
N GLY A 251 -15.09 8.68 -6.57
CA GLY A 251 -14.37 8.21 -7.75
C GLY A 251 -15.30 8.10 -8.95
N GLN A 252 -14.88 8.70 -10.07
CA GLN A 252 -15.66 8.70 -11.32
C GLN A 252 -15.06 7.69 -12.29
N PRO A 253 -15.88 6.98 -13.10
CA PRO A 253 -15.37 6.15 -14.18
C PRO A 253 -14.42 6.94 -15.09
N ALA A 254 -13.29 6.33 -15.45
CA ALA A 254 -12.34 6.95 -16.37
C ALA A 254 -12.84 6.89 -17.83
N PHE A 255 -13.64 5.89 -18.16
CA PHE A 255 -14.26 5.63 -19.47
C PHE A 255 -15.60 4.89 -19.29
N ASP A 256 -16.40 4.81 -20.35
CA ASP A 256 -17.70 4.13 -20.31
C ASP A 256 -17.55 2.64 -20.01
N GLY A 257 -18.40 2.11 -19.12
CA GLY A 257 -18.30 0.74 -18.64
C GLY A 257 -17.11 0.44 -17.71
N ALA A 258 -16.32 1.43 -17.30
CA ALA A 258 -15.20 1.21 -16.39
C ALA A 258 -15.66 0.75 -15.00
N GLN A 259 -15.13 -0.38 -14.54
CA GLN A 259 -15.42 -0.95 -13.22
C GLN A 259 -14.13 -1.33 -12.50
N GLU A 260 -14.13 -1.13 -11.19
CA GLU A 260 -13.05 -1.57 -10.32
C GLU A 260 -12.94 -3.10 -10.32
N HIS A 261 -11.72 -3.63 -10.25
CA HIS A 261 -11.53 -5.08 -10.16
C HIS A 261 -11.97 -5.56 -8.77
N VAL A 262 -12.91 -6.52 -8.73
CA VAL A 262 -13.52 -7.00 -7.49
C VAL A 262 -12.50 -7.43 -6.43
N ASP A 263 -11.43 -8.12 -6.85
CA ASP A 263 -10.40 -8.64 -5.94
C ASP A 263 -9.09 -7.84 -5.87
N MET A 264 -8.92 -6.80 -6.70
CA MET A 264 -7.63 -6.10 -6.84
C MET A 264 -7.76 -4.58 -6.76
N GLY A 265 -8.97 -4.07 -6.58
CA GLY A 265 -9.23 -2.64 -6.52
C GLY A 265 -9.03 -1.94 -7.87
N ASN A 266 -8.72 -0.64 -7.80
CA ASN A 266 -8.61 0.25 -8.95
C ASN A 266 -7.26 0.09 -9.68
N ILE A 267 -7.06 -1.11 -10.21
CA ILE A 267 -5.85 -1.54 -10.91
C ILE A 267 -6.01 -1.38 -12.43
N HIS A 268 -4.96 -0.91 -13.10
CA HIS A 268 -4.90 -0.89 -14.56
C HIS A 268 -4.45 -2.25 -15.11
N ARG A 269 -4.69 -2.52 -16.40
CA ARG A 269 -4.38 -3.82 -17.04
C ARG A 269 -2.93 -4.26 -16.86
N PHE A 270 -1.98 -3.35 -17.06
CA PHE A 270 -0.56 -3.67 -16.84
C PHE A 270 -0.24 -3.99 -15.38
N GLY A 271 -0.93 -3.36 -14.42
CA GLY A 271 -0.77 -3.62 -13.00
C GLY A 271 -1.20 -5.04 -12.63
N ILE A 272 -2.28 -5.54 -13.26
CA ILE A 272 -2.68 -6.95 -13.10
C ILE A 272 -1.56 -7.89 -13.54
N ALA A 273 -0.93 -7.62 -14.70
CA ALA A 273 0.19 -8.43 -15.19
C ALA A 273 1.40 -8.38 -14.23
N ILE A 274 1.70 -7.22 -13.66
CA ILE A 274 2.77 -7.05 -12.65
C ILE A 274 2.44 -7.85 -11.38
N VAL A 275 1.22 -7.75 -10.84
CA VAL A 275 0.80 -8.51 -9.64
C VAL A 275 0.89 -10.01 -9.88
N GLN A 276 0.42 -10.49 -11.04
CA GLN A 276 0.53 -11.91 -11.41
C GLN A 276 1.99 -12.37 -11.54
N ALA A 277 2.85 -11.55 -12.15
CA ALA A 277 4.28 -11.86 -12.27
C ALA A 277 4.96 -11.88 -10.90
N LEU A 278 4.67 -10.92 -10.02
CA LEU A 278 5.21 -10.88 -8.66
C LEU A 278 4.88 -12.15 -7.90
N ASN A 279 3.61 -12.55 -7.85
CA ASN A 279 3.21 -13.77 -7.14
C ASN A 279 3.85 -15.03 -7.74
N ARG A 280 4.02 -15.09 -9.07
CA ARG A 280 4.69 -16.22 -9.74
C ARG A 280 6.17 -16.31 -9.35
N GLU A 281 6.91 -15.21 -9.40
CA GLU A 281 8.33 -15.19 -9.03
C GLU A 281 8.52 -15.46 -7.53
N ILE A 282 7.64 -14.91 -6.68
CA ILE A 282 7.67 -15.13 -5.23
C ILE A 282 7.39 -16.61 -4.90
N ALA A 283 6.42 -17.23 -5.57
CA ALA A 283 6.18 -18.66 -5.43
C ALA A 283 7.38 -19.50 -5.92
N GLY A 284 8.00 -19.09 -7.03
CA GLY A 284 9.24 -19.70 -7.54
C GLY A 284 10.43 -19.59 -6.56
N ALA A 285 10.45 -18.56 -5.73
CA ALA A 285 11.41 -18.36 -4.64
C ALA A 285 11.07 -19.16 -3.36
N GLY A 286 10.03 -20.01 -3.38
CA GLY A 286 9.70 -20.95 -2.31
C GLY A 286 8.55 -20.54 -1.39
N TYR A 287 7.85 -19.42 -1.66
CA TYR A 287 6.66 -19.07 -0.87
C TYR A 287 5.50 -20.04 -1.14
N THR A 288 4.96 -20.63 -0.07
CA THR A 288 3.87 -21.63 -0.14
C THR A 288 2.53 -21.13 0.41
N GLY A 289 2.46 -19.86 0.82
CA GLY A 289 1.24 -19.25 1.38
C GLY A 289 0.20 -18.81 0.36
N GLY A 290 0.48 -18.94 -0.95
CA GLY A 290 -0.38 -18.50 -2.05
C GLY A 290 0.08 -17.18 -2.64
N ASN A 291 -0.85 -16.24 -2.87
CA ASN A 291 -0.49 -14.89 -3.28
C ASN A 291 0.05 -14.10 -2.08
N LEU A 292 1.05 -13.25 -2.33
CA LEU A 292 1.60 -12.30 -1.37
C LEU A 292 1.22 -10.85 -1.71
N VAL A 293 1.10 -10.53 -3.00
CA VAL A 293 0.67 -9.22 -3.52
C VAL A 293 -0.76 -9.37 -4.05
N TRP A 294 -1.72 -8.60 -3.53
CA TRP A 294 -3.14 -8.83 -3.83
C TRP A 294 -3.81 -7.77 -4.68
N HIS A 295 -3.35 -6.52 -4.63
CA HIS A 295 -4.13 -5.41 -5.18
C HIS A 295 -3.27 -4.33 -5.82
N ASN A 296 -3.96 -3.30 -6.33
CA ASN A 296 -3.37 -2.11 -6.93
C ASN A 296 -2.37 -1.43 -6.00
N ASP A 297 -1.51 -0.60 -6.60
CA ASP A 297 -0.62 0.29 -5.88
C ASP A 297 -1.32 1.51 -5.30
N GLU A 298 -0.65 2.17 -4.36
CA GLU A 298 -1.18 3.31 -3.61
C GLU A 298 -1.69 4.45 -4.51
N THR A 299 -1.09 4.64 -5.69
CA THR A 299 -1.52 5.68 -6.63
C THR A 299 -2.93 5.46 -7.19
N GLY A 300 -3.39 4.21 -7.26
CA GLY A 300 -4.75 3.87 -7.64
C GLY A 300 -5.74 3.83 -6.48
N ASN A 301 -5.28 3.86 -5.23
CA ASN A 301 -6.10 3.60 -4.06
C ASN A 301 -6.91 4.86 -3.65
N PRO A 302 -8.25 4.87 -3.85
CA PRO A 302 -9.06 6.05 -3.52
C PRO A 302 -9.21 6.28 -2.00
N PHE A 303 -8.84 5.28 -1.20
CA PHE A 303 -8.95 5.31 0.27
C PHE A 303 -7.60 5.49 0.98
N SER A 304 -6.52 5.62 0.21
CA SER A 304 -5.19 5.85 0.76
C SER A 304 -5.12 7.18 1.53
N PRO A 305 -4.44 7.22 2.70
CA PRO A 305 -4.10 8.47 3.39
C PRO A 305 -2.95 9.25 2.72
N GLY A 306 -2.36 8.72 1.65
CA GLY A 306 -1.16 9.23 1.01
C GLY A 306 0.13 8.64 1.60
N PHE A 307 1.25 9.33 1.38
CA PHE A 307 2.58 8.89 1.81
C PHE A 307 2.71 9.08 3.31
N ASP A 308 3.08 8.02 4.02
CA ASP A 308 3.49 8.04 5.42
C ASP A 308 4.96 7.62 5.51
N ALA A 309 5.80 8.45 6.12
CA ALA A 309 7.21 8.14 6.32
C ALA A 309 7.42 6.81 7.07
N ARG A 310 6.46 6.40 7.91
CA ARG A 310 6.50 5.13 8.65
C ARG A 310 6.30 3.91 7.76
N ASP A 311 5.77 4.08 6.55
CA ASP A 311 5.62 2.99 5.58
C ASP A 311 6.97 2.63 4.93
N THR A 312 7.95 3.53 5.00
CA THR A 312 9.34 3.36 4.55
C THR A 312 9.45 2.58 3.23
N PRO A 313 8.78 3.03 2.14
CA PRO A 313 8.70 2.25 0.91
C PRO A 313 10.08 1.97 0.30
N ILE A 314 10.22 0.76 -0.24
CA ILE A 314 11.43 0.26 -0.89
C ILE A 314 11.19 0.23 -2.40
N PHE A 315 12.05 0.92 -3.14
CA PHE A 315 12.00 1.02 -4.60
C PHE A 315 13.01 0.08 -5.25
N PHE A 316 12.52 -0.78 -6.14
CA PHE A 316 13.30 -1.68 -6.98
C PHE A 316 13.39 -1.09 -8.38
N PHE A 317 14.60 -0.96 -8.90
CA PHE A 317 14.86 -0.32 -10.19
C PHE A 317 15.16 -1.37 -11.25
N PRO A 318 14.66 -1.23 -12.48
CA PRO A 318 14.96 -2.18 -13.52
C PRO A 318 16.45 -2.09 -13.89
N ARG A 319 17.02 -3.22 -14.29
CA ARG A 319 18.34 -3.30 -14.92
C ARG A 319 18.54 -2.21 -15.98
N ASP A 320 19.69 -1.55 -15.90
CA ASP A 320 20.07 -0.56 -16.89
C ASP A 320 20.31 -1.24 -18.24
N ARG A 321 19.70 -0.70 -19.30
CA ARG A 321 19.79 -1.30 -20.64
C ARG A 321 21.15 -1.10 -21.30
N GLY A 322 21.90 -0.07 -20.89
CA GLY A 322 23.22 0.25 -21.43
C GLY A 322 24.32 -0.52 -20.74
N SER A 323 24.38 -0.46 -19.40
CA SER A 323 25.42 -1.15 -18.61
C SER A 323 25.08 -2.60 -18.28
N GLY A 324 23.81 -2.99 -18.30
CA GLY A 324 23.37 -4.31 -17.84
C GLY A 324 23.38 -4.47 -16.32
N GLU A 325 23.73 -3.42 -15.56
CA GLU A 325 23.78 -3.44 -14.10
C GLU A 325 22.38 -3.30 -13.51
N THR A 326 22.10 -4.04 -12.43
CA THR A 326 20.87 -3.88 -11.65
C THR A 326 21.15 -2.94 -10.48
N PRO A 327 20.54 -1.73 -10.45
CA PRO A 327 20.73 -0.82 -9.33
C PRO A 327 20.21 -1.43 -8.03
N ARG A 328 20.86 -1.12 -6.91
CA ARG A 328 20.40 -1.59 -5.60
C ARG A 328 19.03 -0.99 -5.25
N PRO A 329 18.15 -1.74 -4.58
CA PRO A 329 16.91 -1.18 -4.06
C PRO A 329 17.17 0.00 -3.11
N ARG A 330 16.29 1.01 -3.15
CA ARG A 330 16.40 2.22 -2.34
C ARG A 330 15.18 2.38 -1.45
N GLN A 331 15.40 2.51 -0.16
CA GLN A 331 14.35 2.90 0.78
C GLN A 331 14.19 4.42 0.79
N VAL A 332 12.95 4.89 0.90
CA VAL A 332 12.59 6.31 1.03
C VAL A 332 11.92 6.53 2.37
N SER A 333 12.41 7.50 3.13
CA SER A 333 11.99 7.73 4.52
C SER A 333 11.38 9.12 4.74
N SER A 334 11.33 9.96 3.70
CA SER A 334 10.74 11.30 3.76
C SER A 334 10.03 11.69 2.48
N ARG A 335 9.18 12.72 2.56
CA ARG A 335 8.46 13.28 1.41
C ARG A 335 9.45 13.93 0.43
N GLU A 336 10.45 14.62 0.95
CA GLU A 336 11.50 15.28 0.17
C GLU A 336 12.29 14.24 -0.64
N GLU A 337 12.66 13.12 -0.02
CA GLU A 337 13.33 12.02 -0.72
C GLU A 337 12.45 11.39 -1.80
N LEU A 338 11.15 11.20 -1.51
CA LEU A 338 10.20 10.68 -2.49
C LEU A 338 10.10 11.60 -3.72
N LEU A 339 9.92 12.90 -3.49
CA LEU A 339 9.80 13.90 -4.56
C LEU A 339 11.08 14.00 -5.38
N ALA A 340 12.25 13.97 -4.72
CA ALA A 340 13.54 13.96 -5.41
C ALA A 340 13.71 12.71 -6.28
N LEU A 341 13.39 11.52 -5.74
CA LEU A 341 13.41 10.27 -6.50
C LEU A 341 12.47 10.31 -7.70
N GLN A 342 11.23 10.76 -7.50
CA GLN A 342 10.24 10.89 -8.56
C GLN A 342 10.65 11.91 -9.64
N GLY A 343 11.32 13.01 -9.26
CA GLY A 343 11.93 13.95 -10.19
C GLY A 343 13.00 13.29 -11.07
N GLN A 344 13.90 12.53 -10.44
CA GLN A 344 14.96 11.78 -11.14
C GLN A 344 14.37 10.74 -12.11
N LEU A 345 13.38 9.96 -11.66
CA LEU A 345 12.72 8.94 -12.48
C LEU A 345 12.02 9.55 -13.70
N ARG A 346 11.36 10.70 -13.54
CA ARG A 346 10.78 11.44 -14.67
C ARG A 346 11.86 11.85 -15.66
N GLY A 347 13.00 12.37 -15.20
CA GLY A 347 14.16 12.70 -16.03
C GLY A 347 14.71 11.47 -16.77
N ALA A 348 14.71 10.31 -16.14
CA ALA A 348 15.14 9.02 -16.70
C ALA A 348 14.10 8.33 -17.62
N GLY A 349 13.00 9.02 -17.95
CA GLY A 349 12.00 8.54 -18.91
C GLY A 349 10.99 7.54 -18.33
N PHE A 350 10.83 7.49 -17.01
CA PHE A 350 9.71 6.80 -16.37
C PHE A 350 8.47 7.70 -16.30
N GLN A 351 7.30 7.08 -16.35
CA GLN A 351 6.03 7.73 -16.08
C GLN A 351 5.68 7.53 -14.61
N VAL A 352 5.97 8.57 -13.83
CA VAL A 352 5.62 8.61 -12.41
C VAL A 352 4.17 9.05 -12.30
N GLU A 353 3.33 8.18 -11.76
CA GLU A 353 1.96 8.52 -11.39
C GLU A 353 1.92 9.17 -10.01
N TYR A 354 1.13 10.23 -9.91
CA TYR A 354 0.88 10.93 -8.66
C TYR A 354 -0.52 10.61 -8.19
N SER A 355 -0.64 10.16 -6.93
CA SER A 355 -1.93 10.19 -6.26
C SER A 355 -2.23 11.62 -5.85
N PRO A 356 -3.41 12.18 -6.21
CA PRO A 356 -3.89 13.42 -5.59
C PRO A 356 -3.93 13.35 -4.06
N ARG A 357 -3.94 12.14 -3.48
CA ARG A 357 -3.89 11.88 -2.04
C ARG A 357 -2.52 12.15 -1.42
N PHE A 358 -1.45 12.19 -2.20
CA PHE A 358 -0.13 12.48 -1.66
C PHE A 358 0.06 13.96 -1.27
N GLY A 359 -0.84 14.85 -1.69
CA GLY A 359 -0.87 16.23 -1.23
C GLY A 359 0.36 17.06 -1.60
N PHE A 360 0.98 16.79 -2.76
CA PHE A 360 2.06 17.60 -3.32
C PHE A 360 1.70 18.15 -4.70
#